data_AF-A0A109BMV7-F1
#
_entry.id   AF-A0A109BMV7-F1
#
_cell.length_a   1.000
_cell.length_b   1.000
_cell.length_c   1.000
_cell.angle_alpha   90.00
_cell.angle_beta   90.00
_cell.angle_gamma   90.00
#
_symmetry.space_group_name_H-M   'P 1'
#
loop_
_entity.id
_entity.type
_entity.pdbx_description
1 polymer ?
#
loop_
_entity_poly.entity_id
_entity_poly.type
_entity_poly.pdbx_seq_one_letter_code
_entity_poly.pdbx_strand_id
1 'polypeptide(L)'
;MTEQADLLILGTPVYRATYTGVFKHFFDLVDRDAMRDRKAVLCATGGSPLHGLMLEHQMRPLMGFFSMQTITTGLFGLTDDFADGRVVSPDLNKRIERVTSEVVAAFAPAQALAS
;
A
#
# COMPACT_ATOMS: atom_id res chain seq x y z
N MET A 1 -17.53 4.97 -3.67
CA MET A 1 -17.13 4.04 -2.59
C MET A 1 -15.65 4.22 -2.27
N THR A 2 -14.74 3.99 -3.22
CA THR A 2 -13.28 4.18 -3.02
C THR A 2 -12.87 5.65 -2.81
N GLU A 3 -13.42 6.56 -3.61
CA GLU A 3 -13.12 8.02 -3.57
C GLU A 3 -13.57 8.74 -2.28
N GLN A 4 -14.37 8.05 -1.46
CA GLN A 4 -14.86 8.57 -0.18
C GLN A 4 -14.09 7.99 1.02
N ALA A 5 -13.17 7.04 0.81
CA ALA A 5 -12.43 6.40 1.88
C ALA A 5 -11.30 7.31 2.41
N ASP A 6 -11.11 7.34 3.73
CA ASP A 6 -10.00 8.06 4.36
C ASP A 6 -8.68 7.29 4.29
N LEU A 7 -8.76 5.96 4.22
CA LEU A 7 -7.65 5.02 4.09
C LEU A 7 -7.96 3.97 3.03
N LEU A 8 -6.97 3.67 2.19
CA LEU A 8 -7.00 2.58 1.24
C LEU A 8 -5.89 1.58 1.53
N ILE A 9 -6.20 0.28 1.48
CA ILE A 9 -5.20 -0.80 1.48
C ILE A 9 -5.12 -1.32 0.04
N LEU A 10 -4.04 -1.01 -0.65
CA LEU A 10 -3.91 -1.24 -2.08
C LEU A 10 -3.00 -2.44 -2.32
N GLY A 11 -3.58 -3.54 -2.80
CA GLY A 11 -2.90 -4.81 -3.03
C GLY A 11 -2.90 -5.24 -4.49
N THR A 12 -1.77 -5.72 -4.99
CA THR A 12 -1.68 -6.34 -6.33
C THR A 12 -0.60 -7.42 -6.35
N PRO A 13 -0.80 -8.56 -7.04
CA PRO A 13 0.33 -9.42 -7.35
C PRO A 13 1.28 -8.71 -8.32
N VAL A 14 2.55 -9.08 -8.26
CA VAL A 14 3.57 -8.61 -9.20
C VAL A 14 3.36 -9.29 -10.56
N TYR A 15 3.20 -8.49 -11.60
CA TYR A 15 3.16 -8.94 -12.98
C TYR A 15 4.14 -8.09 -13.80
N ARG A 16 5.08 -8.74 -14.49
CA ARG A 16 6.14 -8.06 -15.28
C ARG A 16 6.87 -6.96 -14.50
N ALA A 17 7.32 -7.30 -13.28
CA ALA A 17 8.04 -6.41 -12.35
C ALA A 17 7.27 -5.15 -11.88
N THR A 18 5.95 -5.10 -12.12
CA THR A 18 5.08 -4.00 -11.69
C THR A 18 3.72 -4.53 -11.22
N TYR A 19 2.77 -3.62 -10.98
CA TYR A 19 1.38 -3.96 -10.65
C TYR A 19 0.66 -4.57 -11.85
N THR A 20 -0.48 -5.23 -11.62
CA THR A 20 -1.27 -5.80 -12.72
C THR A 20 -1.86 -4.70 -13.62
N GLY A 21 -2.06 -5.02 -14.89
CA GLY A 21 -2.76 -4.12 -15.82
C GLY A 21 -4.19 -3.80 -15.35
N VAL A 22 -4.88 -4.76 -14.72
CA VAL A 22 -6.22 -4.53 -14.15
C VAL A 22 -6.19 -3.56 -12.97
N PHE A 23 -5.17 -3.63 -12.11
CA PHE A 23 -4.97 -2.65 -11.03
C PHE A 23 -4.77 -1.25 -11.60
N LYS A 24 -3.92 -1.11 -12.62
CA LYS A 24 -3.70 0.18 -13.28
C LYS A 24 -4.94 0.69 -14.00
N HIS A 25 -5.65 -0.20 -14.69
CA HIS A 25 -6.88 0.15 -15.41
C HIS A 25 -7.96 0.67 -14.45
N PHE A 26 -8.06 0.11 -13.25
CA PHE A 26 -8.93 0.66 -12.21
C PHE A 26 -8.55 2.12 -11.88
N PHE A 27 -7.27 2.39 -11.61
CA PHE A 27 -6.82 3.75 -11.30
C PHE A 27 -6.92 4.72 -12.49
N ASP A 28 -6.92 4.23 -13.73
CA ASP A 28 -7.16 5.07 -14.91
C ASP A 28 -8.58 5.65 -14.98
N LEU A 29 -9.52 5.06 -14.24
CA LEU A 29 -10.93 5.48 -14.18
C LEU A 29 -11.26 6.29 -12.92
N VAL A 30 -10.35 6.38 -11.95
CA VAL A 30 -10.55 7.09 -10.69
C VAL A 30 -10.26 8.58 -10.88
N ASP A 31 -11.12 9.44 -10.32
CA ASP A 31 -10.86 10.88 -10.33
C ASP A 31 -9.62 11.21 -9.47
N ARG A 32 -8.68 11.91 -10.10
CA ARG A 32 -7.43 12.32 -9.46
C ARG A 32 -7.67 13.16 -8.21
N ASP A 33 -8.55 14.15 -8.31
CA ASP A 33 -8.73 15.14 -7.24
C ASP A 33 -9.54 14.56 -6.07
N ALA A 34 -10.37 13.56 -6.33
CA ALA A 34 -11.10 12.83 -5.29
C ALA A 34 -10.17 12.01 -4.36
N MET A 35 -8.97 11.69 -4.84
CA MET A 35 -7.96 10.91 -4.11
C MET A 35 -6.91 11.76 -3.39
N ARG A 36 -6.96 13.08 -3.54
CA ARG A 36 -6.04 14.01 -2.88
C ARG A 36 -6.09 13.83 -1.36
N ASP A 37 -4.91 13.82 -0.73
CA ASP A 37 -4.69 13.71 0.72
C ASP A 37 -5.22 12.41 1.37
N ARG A 38 -5.77 11.48 0.58
CA ARG A 38 -6.18 10.15 1.06
C ARG A 38 -4.96 9.34 1.45
N LYS A 39 -5.10 8.52 2.49
CA LYS A 39 -4.00 7.67 2.96
C LYS A 39 -3.99 6.32 2.23
N ALA A 40 -2.81 5.79 1.95
CA ALA A 40 -2.65 4.49 1.30
C ALA A 40 -1.60 3.61 1.97
N VAL A 41 -1.97 2.38 2.28
CA VAL A 41 -1.04 1.27 2.56
C VAL A 41 -0.76 0.55 1.23
N LEU A 42 0.52 0.33 0.94
CA LEU A 42 0.94 -0.34 -0.30
C LEU A 42 1.29 -1.80 0.00
N CYS A 43 0.61 -2.70 -0.69
CA CYS A 43 0.77 -4.14 -0.56
C CYS A 43 1.05 -4.77 -1.93
N ALA A 44 1.95 -5.74 -1.97
CA ALA A 44 2.14 -6.58 -3.15
C ALA A 44 2.54 -8.00 -2.77
N THR A 45 2.24 -8.94 -3.66
CA THR A 45 2.72 -10.33 -3.54
C THR A 45 3.55 -10.72 -4.75
N GLY A 46 4.58 -11.55 -4.55
CA GLY A 46 5.45 -11.99 -5.65
C GLY A 46 6.06 -13.36 -5.41
N GLY A 47 6.50 -14.01 -6.49
CA GLY A 47 7.23 -15.28 -6.41
C GLY A 47 8.71 -15.13 -6.07
N SER A 48 9.25 -13.90 -6.05
CA SER A 48 10.66 -13.63 -5.78
C SER A 48 10.84 -12.28 -5.09
N PRO A 49 11.78 -12.16 -4.14
CA PRO A 49 12.06 -10.90 -3.46
C PRO A 49 12.68 -9.84 -4.37
N LEU A 50 13.21 -10.24 -5.54
CA LEU A 50 13.85 -9.33 -6.51
C LEU A 50 12.92 -8.22 -7.03
N HIS A 51 11.60 -8.42 -6.94
CA HIS A 51 10.62 -7.42 -7.33
C HIS A 51 10.08 -6.57 -6.17
N GLY A 52 10.61 -6.73 -4.94
CA GLY A 52 10.10 -6.02 -3.76
C GLY A 52 10.11 -4.50 -3.90
N LEU A 53 11.09 -3.96 -4.62
CA LEU A 53 11.23 -2.54 -4.92
C LEU A 53 10.10 -1.96 -5.81
N MET A 54 9.21 -2.79 -6.36
CA MET A 54 8.05 -2.31 -7.10
C MET A 54 7.11 -1.44 -6.24
N LEU A 55 7.07 -1.65 -4.92
CA LEU A 55 6.31 -0.80 -4.01
C LEU A 55 6.79 0.66 -4.10
N GLU A 56 8.11 0.85 -4.14
CA GLU A 56 8.76 2.17 -4.12
C GLU A 56 8.88 2.80 -5.51
N HIS A 57 9.10 1.98 -6.54
CA HIS A 57 9.36 2.49 -7.89
C HIS A 57 8.17 2.42 -8.84
N GLN A 58 7.08 1.74 -8.46
CA GLN A 58 5.89 1.62 -9.31
C GLN A 58 4.63 2.10 -8.57
N MET A 59 4.32 1.52 -7.40
CA MET A 59 3.10 1.86 -6.67
C MET A 59 3.18 3.24 -6.02
N ARG A 60 4.26 3.57 -5.30
CA ARG A 60 4.40 4.88 -4.64
C ARG A 60 4.36 6.05 -5.63
N PRO A 61 5.01 5.99 -6.80
CA PRO A 61 4.87 7.02 -7.83
C PRO A 61 3.44 7.14 -8.38
N LEU A 62 2.73 6.03 -8.57
CA LEU A 62 1.32 6.06 -8.98
C LEU A 62 0.47 6.79 -7.92
N MET A 63 0.65 6.49 -6.64
CA MET A 63 -0.05 7.20 -5.56
C MET A 63 0.34 8.68 -5.49
N GLY A 64 1.62 9.00 -5.76
CA GLY A 64 2.09 10.38 -5.89
C GLY A 64 1.39 11.15 -7.00
N PHE A 65 1.08 10.51 -8.13
CA PHE A 65 0.25 11.12 -9.19
C PHE A 65 -1.13 11.55 -8.66
N PHE A 66 -1.74 10.77 -7.76
CA PHE A 66 -3.02 11.08 -7.10
C PHE A 66 -2.89 12.02 -5.89
N SER A 67 -1.68 12.50 -5.56
CA SER A 67 -1.42 13.29 -4.34
C SER A 67 -1.88 12.59 -3.05
N MET A 68 -1.76 11.26 -3.00
CA MET A 68 -2.09 10.46 -1.82
C MET A 68 -0.93 10.42 -0.83
N GLN A 69 -1.27 10.31 0.46
CA GLN A 69 -0.32 10.15 1.56
C GLN A 69 -0.05 8.65 1.78
N THR A 70 1.11 8.18 1.35
CA THR A 70 1.46 6.76 1.51
C THR A 70 2.06 6.49 2.88
N ILE A 71 1.60 5.41 3.52
CA ILE A 71 2.23 4.89 4.74
C ILE A 71 3.66 4.47 4.41
N THR A 72 4.57 4.70 5.36
CA THR A 72 6.02 4.50 5.15
C THR A 72 6.32 3.04 4.89
N THR A 73 5.88 2.15 5.78
CA THR A 73 6.12 0.71 5.65
C THR A 73 5.23 0.12 4.55
N GLY A 74 5.85 -0.45 3.53
CA GLY A 74 5.19 -1.26 2.51
C GLY A 74 5.15 -2.75 2.87
N LEU A 75 4.15 -3.48 2.38
CA LEU A 75 3.96 -4.91 2.62
C LEU A 75 4.24 -5.69 1.34
N PHE A 76 5.38 -6.37 1.28
CA PHE A 76 5.69 -7.32 0.20
C PHE A 76 5.71 -8.74 0.76
N GLY A 77 4.79 -9.59 0.28
CA GLY A 77 4.70 -11.00 0.67
C GLY A 77 5.18 -11.93 -0.44
N LEU A 78 6.01 -12.91 -0.09
CA LEU A 78 6.39 -14.01 -0.97
C LEU A 78 5.36 -15.11 -0.94
N THR A 79 5.38 -16.00 -1.93
CA THR A 79 4.46 -17.17 -1.98
C THR A 79 4.52 -17.99 -0.69
N ASP A 80 5.73 -18.22 -0.16
CA ASP A 80 5.96 -19.01 1.05
C ASP A 80 5.53 -18.28 2.35
N ASP A 81 5.20 -16.98 2.28
CA ASP A 81 4.66 -16.26 3.43
C ASP A 81 3.19 -16.63 3.72
N PHE A 82 2.55 -17.38 2.82
CA PHE A 82 1.13 -17.74 2.89
C PHE A 82 0.90 -19.24 2.84
N ALA A 83 -0.10 -19.71 3.59
CA ALA A 83 -0.68 -21.05 3.47
C ALA A 83 -2.20 -20.93 3.53
N ASP A 84 -2.92 -21.60 2.62
CA ASP A 84 -4.39 -21.56 2.52
C ASP A 84 -4.98 -20.13 2.50
N GLY A 85 -4.28 -19.21 1.83
CA GLY A 85 -4.68 -17.80 1.74
C GLY A 85 -4.49 -17.00 3.04
N ARG A 86 -3.80 -17.55 4.04
CA ARG A 86 -3.50 -16.88 5.31
C ARG A 86 -2.00 -16.60 5.42
N VAL A 87 -1.66 -15.47 6.03
CA VAL A 87 -0.27 -15.15 6.36
C VAL A 87 0.22 -16.09 7.47
N VAL A 88 1.27 -16.85 7.18
CA VAL A 88 1.94 -17.74 8.15
C VAL A 88 3.32 -17.24 8.55
N SER A 89 3.89 -16.31 7.77
CA SER A 89 5.20 -15.72 8.02
C SER A 89 5.22 -14.82 9.26
N PRO A 90 6.05 -15.11 10.27
CA PRO A 90 6.20 -14.26 11.45
C PRO A 90 6.72 -12.87 11.11
N ASP A 91 7.61 -12.76 10.12
CA ASP A 91 8.20 -11.48 9.73
C ASP A 91 7.21 -10.60 8.94
N LEU A 92 6.36 -11.21 8.09
CA LEU A 92 5.28 -10.48 7.45
C LEU A 92 4.25 -9.99 8.49
N ASN A 93 3.91 -10.81 9.48
CA ASN A 93 3.03 -10.41 10.58
C ASN A 93 3.59 -9.22 11.38
N LYS A 94 4.87 -9.24 11.76
CA LYS A 94 5.52 -8.09 12.43
C LYS A 94 5.47 -6.81 11.60
N ARG A 95 5.59 -6.92 10.26
CA ARG A 95 5.46 -5.76 9.36
C ARG A 95 4.02 -5.26 9.29
N ILE A 96 3.03 -6.14 9.29
CA ILE A 96 1.60 -5.78 9.36
C ILE A 96 1.30 -5.03 10.66
N GLU A 97 1.83 -5.48 11.79
CA GLU A 97 1.69 -4.79 13.09
C GLU A 97 2.32 -3.38 13.05
N ARG A 98 3.50 -3.24 12.43
CA ARG A 98 4.13 -1.93 12.22
C ARG A 98 3.26 -1.01 11.36
N VAL A 99 2.78 -1.49 10.22
CA VAL A 99 1.88 -0.71 9.34
C VAL A 99 0.62 -0.29 10.09
N THR A 100 0.03 -1.18 10.89
CA THR A 100 -1.15 -0.88 11.70
C THR A 100 -0.85 0.26 12.68
N SER A 101 0.31 0.24 13.32
CA SER A 101 0.75 1.30 14.24
C SER A 101 0.99 2.63 13.52
N GLU A 102 1.62 2.60 12.35
CA GLU A 102 1.84 3.78 11.49
C GLU A 102 0.51 4.39 11.01
N VAL A 103 -0.45 3.55 10.61
CA VAL A 103 -1.80 3.98 10.23
C VAL A 103 -2.49 4.68 11.40
N VAL A 104 -2.50 4.07 12.58
CA VAL A 104 -3.10 4.68 13.79
C VAL A 104 -2.45 6.03 14.08
N ALA A 105 -1.12 6.11 14.02
CA ALA A 105 -0.40 7.36 14.22
C ALA A 105 -0.74 8.43 13.15
N ALA A 106 -0.94 8.02 11.90
CA ALA A 106 -1.29 8.94 10.80
C ALA A 106 -2.70 9.55 10.95
N PHE A 107 -3.60 8.90 11.68
CA PHE A 107 -4.94 9.41 12.01
C PHE A 107 -5.03 10.06 13.39
N ALA A 108 -3.99 9.96 14.21
CA ALA A 108 -3.95 10.68 15.46
C ALA A 108 -3.99 12.19 15.19
N PRO A 109 -4.71 12.98 16.01
CA PRO A 109 -4.67 14.43 15.88
C PRO A 109 -3.22 14.88 15.94
N ALA A 110 -2.80 15.71 14.98
CA ALA A 110 -1.50 16.34 15.04
C ALA A 110 -1.42 17.04 16.40
N GLN A 111 -0.54 16.55 17.29
CA GLN A 111 -0.20 17.33 18.46
C GLN A 111 0.26 18.67 17.92
N ALA A 112 -0.51 19.72 18.27
CA ALA A 112 -0.20 21.07 17.89
C ALA A 112 1.29 21.27 18.11
N LEU A 113 1.99 21.69 17.07
CA LEU A 113 3.34 22.23 17.18
C LEU A 113 3.25 23.45 18.10
N ALA A 114 3.22 23.17 19.40
CA ALA A 114 3.15 24.11 20.49
C ALA A 114 4.53 24.11 21.14
N SER A 115 5.45 24.78 20.45
CA SER A 115 6.58 25.55 21.00
C SER A 115 7.21 26.34 19.87
#